data_AF-A0A534BG44-F1
#
_entry.id   AF-A0A534BG44-F1
#
_cell.length_a   1.000
_cell.length_b   1.000
_cell.length_c   1.000
_cell.angle_alpha   90.00
_cell.angle_beta   90.00
_cell.angle_gamma   90.00
#
_symmetry.space_group_name_H-M   'P 1'
#
loop_
_entity.id
_entity.type
_entity.pdbx_description
1 polymer ?
#
loop_
_entity_poly.entity_id
_entity_poly.type
_entity_poly.pdbx_seq_one_letter_code
_entity_poly.pdbx_strand_id
1 'polypeptide(L)'
;MHIARELFNAKALWNSFIFAATGSALLGLLRLHMGASVDDMATALARDAQSAQPSALTELYERLPAVDFSRAIVQRAPQILRVVAAPVCGWNDLGTPRRVADTLRRLGDHAPGLRTEPGRVRQMPMPGLINLAAQHARLALAG
;
A
#
# COMPACT_ATOMS: atom_id res chain seq x y z
N MET A 1 14.70 -11.06 13.31
CA MET A 1 14.33 -12.41 12.79
C MET A 1 13.47 -13.22 13.77
N HIS A 2 13.58 -13.02 15.09
CA HIS A 2 12.85 -13.80 16.10
C HIS A 2 11.30 -13.64 16.03
N ILE A 3 10.81 -12.39 16.05
CA ILE A 3 9.37 -12.08 16.09
C ILE A 3 8.60 -12.66 14.90
N ALA A 4 9.13 -12.54 13.67
CA ALA A 4 8.45 -13.08 12.49
C ALA A 4 8.30 -14.61 12.55
N ARG A 5 9.30 -15.30 13.12
CA ARG A 5 9.25 -16.74 13.31
C ARG A 5 8.25 -17.12 14.41
N GLU A 6 8.22 -16.38 15.51
CA GLU A 6 7.25 -16.57 16.60
C GLU A 6 5.81 -16.41 16.09
N LEU A 7 5.54 -15.34 15.35
CA LEU A 7 4.24 -15.08 14.74
C LEU A 7 3.84 -16.20 13.76
N PHE A 8 4.77 -16.66 12.92
CA PHE A 8 4.52 -17.76 12.00
C PHE A 8 4.18 -19.06 12.74
N ASN A 9 4.92 -19.37 13.81
CA ASN A 9 4.65 -20.54 14.65
C ASN A 9 3.29 -20.44 15.35
N ALA A 10 2.88 -19.23 15.73
CA ALA A 10 1.56 -18.92 16.28
C ALA A 10 0.45 -18.85 15.21
N LYS A 11 0.72 -19.26 13.96
CA LYS A 11 -0.24 -19.23 12.84
C LYS A 11 -0.77 -17.84 12.49
N ALA A 12 -0.03 -16.79 12.84
CA ALA A 12 -0.34 -15.44 12.41
C ALA A 12 -0.20 -15.30 10.88
N LEU A 13 -1.00 -14.42 10.30
CA LEU A 13 -1.02 -14.13 8.88
C LEU A 13 -0.36 -12.78 8.60
N TRP A 14 0.17 -12.62 7.38
CA TRP A 14 0.55 -11.30 6.89
C TRP A 14 -0.70 -10.54 6.43
N ASN A 15 -0.81 -9.28 6.83
CA ASN A 15 -1.88 -8.41 6.35
C ASN A 15 -1.57 -7.95 4.92
N SER A 16 -2.39 -8.35 3.95
CA SER A 16 -2.26 -7.93 2.56
C SER A 16 -2.78 -6.51 2.29
N PHE A 17 -3.45 -5.91 3.28
CA PHE A 17 -4.10 -4.60 3.20
C PHE A 17 -5.24 -4.52 2.17
N ILE A 18 -5.87 -5.66 1.88
CA ILE A 18 -7.07 -5.77 1.06
C ILE A 18 -8.27 -5.96 1.98
N PHE A 19 -9.32 -5.14 1.79
CA PHE A 19 -10.52 -5.17 2.61
C PHE A 19 -11.76 -5.37 1.73
N ALA A 20 -12.71 -6.17 2.23
CA ALA A 20 -14.06 -6.25 1.73
C ALA A 20 -15.01 -5.80 2.85
N ALA A 21 -15.64 -4.64 2.68
CA ALA A 21 -16.52 -4.03 3.66
C ALA A 21 -17.51 -3.09 2.96
N THR A 22 -18.62 -2.78 3.63
CA THR A 22 -19.47 -1.67 3.18
C THR A 22 -18.78 -0.34 3.47
N GLY A 23 -19.05 0.68 2.64
CA GLY A 23 -18.54 2.03 2.88
C GLY A 23 -18.98 2.59 4.23
N SER A 24 -20.22 2.28 4.66
CA SER A 24 -20.75 2.69 5.97
C SER A 24 -20.01 2.04 7.14
N ALA A 25 -19.59 0.77 7.03
CA ALA A 25 -18.81 0.11 8.07
C ALA A 25 -17.41 0.74 8.21
N LEU A 26 -16.73 1.01 7.10
CA LEU A 26 -15.42 1.68 7.12
C LEU A 26 -15.53 3.12 7.65
N LEU A 27 -16.55 3.87 7.22
CA LEU A 27 -16.79 5.22 7.73
C LEU A 27 -17.14 5.22 9.22
N GLY A 28 -17.94 4.25 9.70
CA GLY A 28 -18.25 4.09 11.11
C GLY A 28 -17.00 3.82 11.95
N LEU A 29 -16.09 2.98 11.44
CA LEU A 29 -14.78 2.73 12.04
C LEU A 29 -13.90 3.97 12.13
N LEU A 30 -13.84 4.72 11.03
CA LEU A 30 -13.10 5.98 10.98
C LEU A 30 -13.69 7.01 11.94
N ARG A 31 -15.02 7.13 12.04
CA ARG A 31 -15.67 8.03 13.00
C ARG A 31 -15.36 7.67 14.45
N LEU A 32 -15.34 6.38 14.77
CA LEU A 32 -15.06 5.91 16.13
C LEU A 32 -13.65 6.32 16.61
N HIS A 33 -12.67 6.34 15.72
CA HIS A 33 -11.26 6.56 16.07
C HIS A 33 -10.68 7.89 15.58
N MET A 34 -11.34 8.56 14.63
CA MET A 34 -10.91 9.78 13.95
C MET A 34 -12.10 10.72 13.66
N GLY A 35 -13.08 10.79 14.58
CA GLY A 35 -14.32 11.55 14.41
C GLY A 35 -14.10 12.97 13.89
N ALA A 36 -13.20 13.74 14.53
CA ALA A 36 -12.88 15.10 14.11
C ALA A 36 -12.43 15.19 12.65
N SER A 37 -11.52 14.32 12.22
CA SER A 37 -11.05 14.30 10.82
C SER A 37 -12.17 13.93 9.85
N VAL A 38 -13.07 13.01 10.23
CA VAL A 38 -14.22 12.66 9.39
C VAL A 38 -15.20 13.83 9.28
N ASP A 39 -15.45 14.53 10.37
CA ASP A 39 -16.36 15.68 10.39
C ASP A 39 -15.78 16.87 9.60
N ASP A 40 -14.48 17.12 9.72
CA ASP A 40 -13.76 18.10 8.91
C ASP A 40 -13.86 17.75 7.41
N MET A 41 -13.64 16.49 7.04
CA MET A 41 -13.79 16.02 5.65
C MET A 41 -15.22 16.21 5.15
N ALA A 42 -16.23 15.86 5.95
CA ALA A 42 -17.62 16.04 5.58
C ALA A 42 -17.96 17.53 5.37
N THR A 43 -17.43 18.40 6.24
CA THR A 43 -17.61 19.86 6.14
C THR A 43 -16.93 20.42 4.90
N ALA A 44 -15.70 20.00 4.60
CA ALA A 44 -14.97 20.43 3.41
C ALA A 44 -15.68 20.00 2.13
N LEU A 45 -16.14 18.74 2.05
CA LEU A 45 -16.91 18.22 0.93
C LEU A 45 -18.21 19.00 0.70
N ALA A 46 -18.93 19.33 1.78
CA ALA A 46 -20.18 20.09 1.69
C ALA A 46 -19.95 21.53 1.19
N ARG A 47 -18.85 22.17 1.59
CA ARG A 47 -18.45 23.50 1.10
C ARG A 47 -18.08 23.47 -0.38
N ASP A 48 -17.26 22.50 -0.78
CA ASP A 48 -16.82 22.36 -2.17
C ASP A 48 -17.99 22.05 -3.11
N ALA A 49 -18.97 21.25 -2.67
CA ALA A 49 -20.17 20.95 -3.44
C ALA A 49 -21.03 22.19 -3.76
N GLN A 50 -20.89 23.27 -2.98
CA GLN A 50 -21.65 24.52 -3.15
C GLN A 50 -20.79 25.64 -3.77
N SER A 51 -19.50 25.40 -3.99
CA SER A 51 -18.56 26.43 -4.46
C SER A 51 -18.43 26.43 -5.99
N ALA A 52 -18.39 27.62 -6.58
CA ALA A 52 -17.99 27.79 -7.98
C ALA A 52 -16.50 27.53 -8.20
N GLN A 53 -15.69 27.59 -7.14
CA GLN A 53 -14.26 27.29 -7.14
C GLN A 53 -13.93 26.41 -5.90
N PRO A 54 -14.04 25.08 -6.02
CA PRO A 54 -13.76 24.15 -4.92
C PRO A 54 -12.29 24.18 -4.48
N SER A 55 -12.03 24.37 -3.18
CA SER A 55 -10.69 24.38 -2.59
C SER A 55 -10.64 23.82 -1.17
N ALA A 56 -11.78 23.67 -0.49
CA ALA A 56 -11.84 23.35 0.93
C ALA A 56 -11.28 21.96 1.22
N LEU A 57 -11.51 20.97 0.36
CA LEU A 57 -10.93 19.63 0.53
C LEU A 57 -9.41 19.66 0.36
N THR A 58 -8.89 20.37 -0.64
CA THR A 58 -7.44 20.52 -0.86
C THR A 58 -6.77 21.17 0.35
N GLU A 59 -7.31 22.29 0.82
CA GLU A 59 -6.82 23.00 2.00
C GLU A 59 -6.88 22.15 3.27
N LEU A 60 -7.91 21.30 3.40
CA LEU A 60 -8.00 20.34 4.49
C LEU A 60 -6.88 19.29 4.40
N TYR A 61 -6.64 18.72 3.21
CA TYR A 61 -5.58 17.74 3.00
C TYR A 61 -4.18 18.26 3.35
N GLU A 62 -3.91 19.55 3.17
CA GLU A 62 -2.63 20.17 3.58
C GLU A 62 -2.41 20.18 5.10
N ARG A 63 -3.49 20.15 5.89
CA ARG A 63 -3.44 20.24 7.36
C ARG A 63 -3.79 18.93 8.06
N LEU A 64 -4.35 17.96 7.34
CA LEU A 64 -4.72 16.67 7.92
C LEU A 64 -3.47 15.92 8.41
N PRO A 65 -3.53 15.32 9.62
CA PRO A 65 -2.42 14.52 10.09
C PRO A 65 -2.24 13.28 9.20
N ALA A 66 -0.99 12.93 8.92
CA ALA A 66 -0.67 11.63 8.33
C ALA A 66 -0.95 10.54 9.37
N VAL A 67 -1.83 9.60 9.05
CA VAL A 67 -2.25 8.53 9.96
C VAL A 67 -1.96 7.17 9.36
N ASP A 68 -1.30 6.31 10.13
CA ASP A 68 -1.19 4.88 9.83
C ASP A 68 -2.54 4.22 10.14
N PHE A 69 -3.35 3.97 9.11
CA PHE A 69 -4.67 3.35 9.24
C PHE A 69 -4.62 1.98 9.95
N SER A 70 -3.56 1.18 9.72
CA SER A 70 -3.42 -0.14 10.33
C SER A 70 -3.29 -0.02 11.85
N ARG A 71 -2.40 0.86 12.31
CA ARG A 71 -2.17 1.10 13.75
C ARG A 71 -3.29 1.89 14.40
N ALA A 72 -3.78 2.92 13.70
CA ALA A 72 -4.73 3.85 14.27
C ALA A 72 -6.14 3.27 14.40
N ILE A 73 -6.53 2.44 13.43
CA ILE A 73 -7.91 1.96 13.27
C ILE A 73 -7.97 0.44 13.41
N VAL A 74 -7.32 -0.30 12.49
CA VAL A 74 -7.47 -1.75 12.37
C VAL A 74 -7.02 -2.48 13.64
N GLN A 75 -5.87 -2.11 14.18
CA GLN A 75 -5.31 -2.70 15.40
C GLN A 75 -6.19 -2.47 16.65
N ARG A 76 -7.02 -1.42 16.64
CA ARG A 76 -7.90 -1.06 17.77
C ARG A 76 -9.28 -1.70 17.70
N ALA A 77 -9.64 -2.32 16.59
CA ALA A 77 -10.96 -2.89 16.37
C ALA A 77 -10.94 -4.40 16.00
N PRO A 78 -10.13 -5.26 16.65
CA PRO A 78 -10.04 -6.68 16.28
C PRO A 78 -11.39 -7.42 16.35
N GLN A 79 -12.28 -7.01 17.25
CA GLN A 79 -13.56 -7.66 17.51
C GLN A 79 -14.54 -7.64 16.31
N ILE A 80 -14.45 -6.62 15.47
CA ILE A 80 -15.33 -6.47 14.29
C ILE A 80 -14.66 -6.95 13.00
N LEU A 81 -13.37 -7.29 13.04
CA LEU A 81 -12.64 -7.78 11.88
C LEU A 81 -12.86 -9.29 11.72
N ARG A 82 -12.86 -9.72 10.46
CA ARG A 82 -12.77 -11.12 10.08
C ARG A 82 -11.67 -11.24 9.03
N VAL A 83 -10.93 -12.33 9.08
CA VAL A 83 -9.78 -12.55 8.21
C VAL A 83 -10.03 -13.77 7.35
N VAL A 84 -9.73 -13.64 6.05
CA VAL A 84 -9.70 -14.75 5.11
C VAL A 84 -8.24 -14.99 4.76
N ALA A 85 -7.76 -16.20 5.01
CA ALA A 85 -6.43 -16.60 4.55
C ALA A 85 -6.46 -16.75 3.02
N ALA A 86 -5.67 -15.94 2.32
CA ALA A 86 -5.52 -16.08 0.88
C ALA A 86 -4.80 -17.42 0.56
N PRO A 87 -5.21 -18.13 -0.51
CA PRO A 87 -4.45 -19.28 -1.00
C PRO A 87 -3.09 -18.82 -1.54
N VAL A 88 -2.22 -19.77 -1.90
CA VAL A 88 -0.96 -19.46 -2.58
C VAL A 88 -1.28 -18.78 -3.93
N CYS A 89 -1.17 -17.45 -3.95
CA CYS A 89 -1.56 -16.61 -5.09
C CYS A 89 -0.43 -15.72 -5.63
N GLY A 90 0.78 -15.85 -5.08
CA GLY A 90 1.95 -15.07 -5.50
C GLY A 90 1.97 -13.62 -5.00
N TRP A 91 1.10 -13.25 -4.04
CA TRP A 91 1.07 -11.90 -3.46
C TRP A 91 2.43 -11.51 -2.84
N ASN A 92 2.85 -10.26 -3.08
CA ASN A 92 4.06 -9.66 -2.52
C ASN A 92 3.87 -8.13 -2.39
N ASP A 93 4.38 -7.54 -1.31
CA ASP A 93 4.22 -6.11 -0.98
C ASP A 93 5.13 -5.17 -1.79
N LEU A 94 6.12 -5.71 -2.51
CA LEU A 94 7.10 -5.01 -3.35
C LEU A 94 7.72 -3.74 -2.71
N GLY A 95 7.69 -3.64 -1.38
CA GLY A 95 7.92 -2.37 -0.66
C GLY A 95 9.35 -1.84 -0.70
N THR A 96 10.26 -2.49 -1.43
CA THR A 96 11.63 -2.02 -1.65
C THR A 96 12.09 -2.33 -3.07
N PRO A 97 13.00 -1.53 -3.66
CA PRO A 97 13.60 -1.82 -4.96
C PRO A 97 14.22 -3.23 -5.05
N ARG A 98 14.85 -3.71 -3.96
CA ARG A 98 15.35 -5.08 -3.87
C ARG A 98 14.25 -6.12 -4.03
N ARG A 99 13.12 -5.97 -3.32
CA ARG A 99 11.98 -6.90 -3.43
C ARG A 99 11.38 -6.92 -4.83
N VAL A 100 11.40 -5.79 -5.54
CA VAL A 100 11.03 -5.74 -6.97
C VAL A 100 11.99 -6.58 -7.80
N ALA A 101 13.30 -6.37 -7.66
CA ALA A 101 14.31 -7.13 -8.40
C ALA A 101 14.23 -8.65 -8.12
N ASP A 102 14.11 -9.03 -6.84
CA ASP A 102 13.96 -10.43 -6.41
C ASP A 102 12.71 -11.07 -7.04
N THR A 103 11.60 -10.33 -7.09
CA THR A 103 10.35 -10.83 -7.67
C THR A 103 10.47 -11.00 -9.19
N LEU A 104 11.05 -10.04 -9.89
CA LEU A 104 11.26 -10.13 -11.35
C LEU A 104 12.15 -11.31 -11.73
N ARG A 105 13.23 -11.57 -10.98
CA ARG A 105 14.08 -12.75 -11.22
C ARG A 105 13.29 -14.04 -11.07
N ARG A 106 12.55 -14.19 -9.96
CA ARG A 106 11.69 -15.37 -9.73
C ARG A 106 10.70 -15.56 -10.86
N LEU A 107 10.06 -14.49 -11.35
CA LEU A 107 9.11 -14.57 -12.46
C LEU A 107 9.80 -14.99 -13.78
N GLY A 108 10.99 -14.45 -14.08
CA GLY A 108 11.78 -14.84 -15.26
C GLY A 108 12.27 -16.30 -15.23
N ASP A 109 12.51 -16.84 -14.04
CA ASP A 109 12.86 -18.26 -13.84
C ASP A 109 11.67 -19.19 -14.13
N HIS A 110 10.44 -18.75 -13.82
CA HIS A 110 9.21 -19.55 -13.98
C HIS A 110 8.53 -19.34 -15.36
N ALA A 111 8.92 -18.31 -16.10
CA ALA A 111 8.44 -18.02 -17.45
C ALA A 111 9.63 -17.63 -18.36
N PRO A 112 10.29 -18.60 -19.02
CA PRO A 112 11.52 -18.35 -19.78
C PRO A 112 11.36 -17.32 -20.92
N GLY A 113 10.14 -17.14 -21.45
CA GLY A 113 9.84 -16.11 -22.47
C GLY A 113 9.74 -14.68 -21.95
N LEU A 114 9.73 -14.50 -20.61
CA LEU A 114 9.80 -13.21 -19.91
C LEU A 114 11.23 -12.87 -19.48
N ARG A 115 12.21 -13.70 -19.86
CA ARG A 115 13.64 -13.35 -19.76
C ARG A 115 13.84 -12.11 -20.61
N THR A 116 13.81 -10.96 -19.96
CA THR A 116 14.42 -9.76 -20.50
C THR A 116 15.89 -10.11 -20.68
N GLU A 117 16.30 -10.37 -21.92
CA GLU A 117 17.71 -10.31 -22.31
C GLU A 117 18.36 -9.14 -21.57
N PRO A 118 19.53 -9.32 -20.90
CA PRO A 118 20.16 -8.30 -20.07
C PRO A 118 20.40 -6.94 -20.74
N GLY A 119 20.18 -6.80 -22.05
CA GLY A 119 20.29 -5.55 -22.81
C GLY A 119 19.00 -5.07 -23.51
N ARG A 120 17.82 -5.68 -23.29
CA ARG A 120 16.58 -5.31 -24.01
C ARG A 120 15.40 -4.95 -23.11
N VAL A 121 15.65 -4.37 -21.94
CA VAL A 121 14.71 -3.36 -21.46
C VAL A 121 14.84 -2.23 -22.46
N ARG A 122 13.93 -2.13 -23.43
CA ARG A 122 13.78 -0.92 -24.23
C ARG A 122 13.57 0.19 -23.20
N GLN A 123 14.63 0.91 -22.88
CA GLN A 123 14.53 2.22 -22.27
C GLN A 123 13.72 3.01 -23.29
N MET A 124 12.40 3.02 -23.14
CA MET A 124 11.65 4.13 -23.67
C MET A 124 12.09 5.28 -22.77
N PRO A 125 12.82 6.27 -23.30
CA PRO A 125 13.14 7.44 -22.51
C PRO A 125 11.85 8.25 -22.42
N MET A 126 10.93 7.79 -21.57
CA MET A 126 9.88 8.62 -21.03
C MET A 126 10.54 9.39 -19.89
N PRO A 127 10.69 10.71 -19.98
CA PRO A 127 11.24 11.50 -18.89
C PRO A 127 10.49 11.17 -17.59
N GLY A 128 11.24 10.79 -16.53
CA GLY A 128 10.69 10.53 -15.21
C GLY A 128 10.38 9.08 -14.84
N LEU A 129 10.59 8.09 -15.73
CA LEU A 129 10.41 6.68 -15.35
C LEU A 129 11.65 6.11 -14.64
N ILE A 130 11.49 5.58 -13.43
CA ILE A 130 12.57 4.94 -12.65
C ILE A 130 12.35 3.42 -12.64
N ASN A 131 13.32 2.66 -13.16
CA ASN A 131 13.35 1.21 -13.00
C ASN A 131 13.98 0.84 -11.65
N LEU A 132 13.15 0.47 -10.68
CA LEU A 132 13.60 0.16 -9.31
C LEU A 132 14.57 -1.02 -9.25
N ALA A 133 14.40 -2.04 -10.09
CA ALA A 133 15.29 -3.19 -10.12
C ALA A 133 16.68 -2.83 -10.67
N ALA A 134 16.73 -2.04 -11.75
CA ALA A 134 17.98 -1.54 -12.30
C ALA A 134 18.69 -0.59 -11.33
N GLN A 135 17.94 0.28 -10.65
CA GLN A 135 18.51 1.20 -9.66
C GLN A 135 19.11 0.44 -8.46
N HIS A 136 18.45 -0.62 -8.00
CA HIS A 136 19.00 -1.48 -6.94
C HIS A 136 20.32 -2.13 -7.37
N ALA A 137 20.41 -2.67 -8.59
CA ALA A 137 21.64 -3.26 -9.10
C ALA A 137 22.78 -2.25 -9.22
N ARG A 138 22.48 -1.03 -9.71
CA ARG A 138 23.47 0.05 -9.82
C ARG A 138 24.04 0.45 -8.45
N LEU A 139 23.19 0.61 -7.44
CA LEU A 139 23.64 0.98 -6.09
C LEU A 139 24.43 -0.16 -5.41
N ALA A 140 24.08 -1.41 -5.69
CA ALA A 140 24.80 -2.57 -5.16
C ALA A 140 26.21 -2.74 -5.76
N LEU A 141 26.48 -2.19 -6.95
CA LEU A 141 27.79 -2.20 -7.61
C LEU A 141 28.67 -0.98 -7.27
N ALA A 142 28.11 0.02 -6.61
CA ALA A 142 28.78 1.29 -6.30
C ALA A 142 29.32 1.38 -4.87
N GLY A 143 29.18 0.31 -4.07
CA GLY A 143 29.72 0.18 -2.71
C GLY A 143 30.44 -1.15 -2.56
#